data_AF-A0A8T3E1U9-F1
#
_entry.id   AF-A0A8T3E1U9-F1
#
_cell.length_a   1.000
_cell.length_b   1.000
_cell.length_c   1.000
_cell.angle_alpha   90.00
_cell.angle_beta   90.00
_cell.angle_gamma   90.00
#
_symmetry.space_group_name_H-M   'P 1'
#
loop_
_entity.id
_entity.type
_entity.pdbx_description
1 polymer ?
#
loop_
_entity_poly.entity_id
_entity_poly.type
_entity_poly.pdbx_seq_one_letter_code
_entity_poly.pdbx_strand_id
1 'polypeptide(L)'
;MPQQLHGKSLNWKLNSETLFYRRNEQIKQTYNKVSNITLMNDGSLQLTNLQPQHNGTYNAEVHDPEGKLCCKITVVMCVIEKVSKPRLTYSCNETEVTFSCEAETSETSRMVLEWSRNGEKLKGEEENRLTVQGRPKLSDVYYALLTMKLEKRKVMIQQFYVAIRCSCI
;
A
#
# COMPACT_ATOMS: atom_id res chain seq x y z
N MET A 1 -20.71 -20.25 19.68
CA MET A 1 -21.63 -19.13 19.42
C MET A 1 -20.90 -17.85 19.82
N PRO A 2 -20.77 -16.82 18.97
CA PRO A 2 -20.05 -15.61 19.39
C PRO A 2 -20.88 -14.92 20.47
N GLN A 3 -20.24 -14.61 21.61
CA GLN A 3 -20.88 -13.97 22.76
C GLN A 3 -21.56 -12.67 22.31
N GLN A 4 -22.89 -12.65 22.38
CA GLN A 4 -23.71 -11.48 22.09
C GLN A 4 -23.23 -10.30 22.94
N LEU A 5 -23.14 -9.12 22.32
CA LEU A 5 -23.00 -7.81 22.97
C LEU A 5 -24.27 -7.47 23.78
N HIS A 6 -24.65 -8.30 24.76
CA HIS A 6 -25.89 -8.13 25.51
C HIS A 6 -25.86 -6.81 26.27
N GLY A 7 -26.66 -5.84 25.84
CA GLY A 7 -26.71 -4.47 26.35
C GLY A 7 -25.49 -3.59 26.04
N LYS A 8 -24.39 -4.17 25.52
CA LYS A 8 -23.17 -3.46 25.13
C LYS A 8 -23.39 -2.68 23.83
N SER A 9 -22.62 -1.63 23.65
CA SER A 9 -22.60 -0.85 22.41
C SER A 9 -21.23 -0.87 21.74
N LEU A 10 -21.22 -0.84 20.42
CA LEU A 10 -20.03 -0.74 19.58
C LEU A 10 -20.10 0.55 18.78
N ASN A 11 -19.04 1.35 18.84
CA ASN A 11 -18.87 2.56 18.07
C ASN A 11 -17.63 2.47 17.19
N TRP A 12 -17.83 2.40 15.88
CA TRP A 12 -16.76 2.51 14.89
C TRP A 12 -16.59 3.96 14.45
N LYS A 13 -15.38 4.48 14.58
CA LYS A 13 -15.00 5.84 14.18
C LYS A 13 -13.89 5.86 13.15
N LEU A 14 -13.95 6.81 12.22
CA LEU A 14 -12.86 7.18 11.32
C LEU A 14 -12.48 8.63 11.60
N ASN A 15 -11.20 8.88 11.94
CA ASN A 15 -10.69 10.23 12.24
C ASN A 15 -11.55 11.00 13.27
N SER A 16 -12.11 10.27 14.25
CA SER A 16 -13.03 10.73 15.31
C SER A 16 -14.52 10.84 14.93
N GLU A 17 -14.88 10.73 13.64
CA GLU A 17 -16.27 10.71 13.21
C GLU A 17 -16.87 9.32 13.31
N THR A 18 -18.11 9.20 13.81
CA THR A 18 -18.79 7.90 13.93
C THR A 18 -19.26 7.43 12.56
N LEU A 19 -18.73 6.29 12.11
CA LEU A 19 -19.20 5.57 10.92
C LEU A 19 -20.47 4.78 11.25
N PHE A 20 -20.37 3.93 12.27
CA PHE A 20 -21.43 3.05 12.73
C PHE A 20 -21.51 3.03 14.24
N TYR A 21 -22.73 3.11 14.74
CA TYR A 21 -23.04 2.82 16.13
C TYR A 21 -24.01 1.64 16.19
N ARG A 22 -23.67 0.62 16.97
CA ARG A 22 -24.54 -0.54 17.21
C ARG A 22 -24.81 -0.68 18.69
N ARG A 23 -26.07 -0.88 19.05
CA ARG A 23 -26.48 -1.31 20.40
C ARG A 23 -27.55 -2.38 20.23
N ASN A 24 -27.31 -3.56 20.77
CA ASN A 24 -28.14 -4.74 20.50
C ASN A 24 -28.26 -4.98 18.97
N GLU A 25 -29.49 -5.04 18.44
CA GLU A 25 -29.79 -5.21 17.02
C GLU A 25 -29.93 -3.88 16.25
N GLN A 26 -29.96 -2.75 16.97
CA GLN A 26 -30.08 -1.44 16.34
C GLN A 26 -28.73 -0.97 15.83
N ILE A 27 -28.67 -0.67 14.53
CA ILE A 27 -27.51 -0.10 13.85
C ILE A 27 -27.89 1.29 13.35
N LYS A 28 -27.09 2.28 13.73
CA LYS A 28 -27.15 3.64 13.21
C LYS A 28 -25.89 3.90 12.38
N GLN A 29 -26.07 4.14 11.09
CA GLN A 29 -25.02 4.64 10.21
C GLN A 29 -25.14 6.17 10.13
N THR A 30 -24.05 6.88 10.39
CA THR A 30 -24.03 8.36 10.45
C THR A 30 -23.19 9.01 9.37
N TYR A 31 -22.35 8.24 8.67
CA TYR A 31 -21.54 8.74 7.58
C TYR A 31 -22.23 8.44 6.24
N ASN A 32 -22.20 9.39 5.29
CA ASN A 32 -22.85 9.26 3.99
C ASN A 32 -21.92 8.74 2.87
N LYS A 33 -20.61 8.62 3.15
CA LYS A 33 -19.58 8.19 2.18
C LYS A 33 -19.09 6.76 2.47
N VAL A 34 -20.02 5.79 2.43
CA VAL A 34 -19.84 4.44 3.02
C VAL A 34 -20.17 3.32 2.04
N SER A 35 -20.33 3.60 0.75
CA SER A 35 -20.72 2.58 -0.25
C SER A 35 -19.78 1.37 -0.31
N ASN A 36 -18.58 1.48 0.27
CA ASN A 36 -17.54 0.46 0.30
C ASN A 36 -17.12 0.05 1.72
N ILE A 37 -17.87 0.43 2.76
CA ILE A 37 -17.59 0.06 4.16
C ILE A 37 -18.86 -0.55 4.77
N THR A 38 -18.74 -1.71 5.39
CA THR A 38 -19.89 -2.44 5.96
C THR A 38 -19.58 -2.88 7.38
N LEU A 39 -20.55 -2.68 8.29
CA LEU A 39 -20.50 -3.28 9.63
C LEU A 39 -21.03 -4.72 9.55
N MET A 40 -20.18 -5.68 9.91
CA MET A 40 -20.53 -7.09 9.91
C MET A 40 -21.29 -7.49 11.19
N ASN A 41 -22.00 -8.61 11.14
CA ASN A 41 -22.81 -9.10 12.25
C ASN A 41 -21.99 -9.44 13.51
N ASP A 42 -20.72 -9.79 13.35
CA ASP A 42 -19.78 -10.04 14.45
C ASP A 42 -19.17 -8.76 15.04
N GLY A 43 -19.49 -7.58 14.48
CA GLY A 43 -18.96 -6.29 14.88
C GLY A 43 -17.68 -5.87 14.16
N SER A 44 -17.15 -6.71 13.26
CA SER A 44 -16.01 -6.32 12.42
C SER A 44 -16.41 -5.29 11.35
N LEU A 45 -15.46 -4.47 10.94
CA LEU A 45 -15.64 -3.51 9.85
C LEU A 45 -15.01 -4.08 8.58
N GLN A 46 -15.82 -4.32 7.56
CA GLN A 46 -15.36 -4.79 6.25
C GLN A 46 -15.26 -3.61 5.28
N LEU A 47 -14.11 -3.47 4.63
CA LEU A 47 -13.89 -2.48 3.59
C LEU A 47 -13.64 -3.20 2.26
N THR A 48 -14.38 -2.82 1.24
CA THR A 48 -14.21 -3.31 -0.15
C THR A 48 -13.70 -2.18 -1.03
N ASN A 49 -13.17 -2.50 -2.21
CA ASN A 49 -12.73 -1.52 -3.22
C ASN A 49 -12.01 -0.29 -2.61
N LEU A 50 -10.88 -0.53 -1.93
CA LEU A 50 -10.16 0.50 -1.19
C LEU A 50 -9.77 1.68 -2.09
N GLN A 51 -9.99 2.90 -1.61
CA GLN A 51 -9.71 4.16 -2.28
C GLN A 51 -8.89 5.07 -1.35
N PRO A 52 -8.13 6.05 -1.87
CA PRO A 52 -7.32 6.95 -1.05
C PRO A 52 -8.11 7.66 0.07
N GLN A 53 -9.38 7.95 -0.16
CA GLN A 53 -10.28 8.56 0.83
C GLN A 53 -10.62 7.67 2.04
N HIS A 54 -10.33 6.37 2.00
CA HIS A 54 -10.46 5.49 3.16
C HIS A 54 -9.22 5.56 4.08
N ASN A 55 -8.21 6.35 3.74
CA ASN A 55 -7.09 6.62 4.65
C ASN A 55 -7.57 7.21 5.98
N GLY A 56 -6.96 6.77 7.07
CA GLY A 56 -7.18 7.40 8.37
C GLY A 56 -7.03 6.45 9.55
N THR A 57 -7.43 6.96 10.72
CA THR A 57 -7.38 6.22 11.98
C THR A 57 -8.76 5.69 12.31
N TYR A 58 -8.89 4.37 12.28
CA TYR A 58 -10.10 3.65 12.66
C TYR A 58 -10.04 3.30 14.15
N ASN A 59 -11.14 3.57 14.85
CA ASN A 59 -11.30 3.19 16.26
C ASN A 59 -12.57 2.37 16.42
N ALA A 60 -12.48 1.21 17.07
CA ALA A 60 -13.64 0.49 17.56
C ALA A 60 -13.68 0.60 19.08
N GLU A 61 -14.75 1.15 19.62
CA GLU A 61 -14.96 1.35 21.05
C GLU A 61 -16.18 0.55 21.49
N VAL A 62 -15.98 -0.38 22.42
CA VAL A 62 -17.08 -1.14 23.03
C VAL A 62 -17.35 -0.58 24.41
N HIS A 63 -18.61 -0.23 24.68
CA HIS A 63 -19.06 0.23 26.00
C HIS A 63 -20.04 -0.76 26.61
N ASP A 64 -20.06 -0.87 27.94
CA ASP A 64 -21.07 -1.62 28.68
C ASP A 64 -22.44 -0.91 28.68
N PRO A 65 -23.50 -1.55 29.22
CA PRO A 65 -24.83 -0.94 29.28
C PRO A 65 -24.88 0.41 30.01
N GLU A 66 -23.98 0.60 30.98
CA GLU A 66 -23.81 1.81 31.79
C GLU A 66 -23.02 2.91 31.06
N GLY A 67 -22.44 2.60 29.90
CA GLY A 67 -21.69 3.53 29.05
C GLY A 67 -20.20 3.61 29.34
N LYS A 68 -19.65 2.75 30.20
CA LYS A 68 -18.22 2.66 30.49
C LYS A 68 -17.50 1.88 29.39
N LEU A 69 -16.35 2.42 28.96
CA LEU A 69 -15.51 1.81 27.92
C LEU A 69 -14.95 0.46 28.42
N CYS A 70 -15.36 -0.62 27.76
CA CYS A 70 -14.86 -1.97 28.00
C CYS A 70 -13.53 -2.21 27.28
N CYS A 71 -13.49 -1.88 25.99
CA CYS A 71 -12.30 -2.06 25.16
C CYS A 71 -12.27 -1.07 24.00
N LYS A 72 -11.06 -0.78 23.55
CA LYS A 72 -10.78 0.07 22.39
C LYS A 72 -9.70 -0.55 21.54
N ILE A 73 -9.92 -0.60 20.23
CA ILE A 73 -8.89 -0.91 19.24
C ILE A 73 -8.70 0.30 18.34
N THR A 74 -7.43 0.61 18.05
CA THR A 74 -7.06 1.66 17.10
C THR A 74 -6.24 1.02 15.99
N VAL A 75 -6.65 1.27 14.75
CA VAL A 75 -5.98 0.78 13.54
C VAL A 75 -5.75 1.96 12.60
N VAL A 76 -4.49 2.21 12.25
CA VAL A 76 -4.14 3.20 11.24
C VAL A 76 -4.16 2.51 9.88
N MET A 77 -5.14 2.87 9.04
CA MET A 77 -5.22 2.35 7.69
C MET A 77 -4.55 3.31 6.72
N CYS A 78 -3.59 2.78 5.97
CA CYS A 78 -2.95 3.50 4.89
C CYS A 78 -3.27 2.80 3.57
N VAL A 79 -4.13 3.43 2.77
CA VAL A 79 -4.45 3.02 1.41
C VAL A 79 -3.45 3.69 0.49
N ILE A 80 -2.68 2.86 -0.22
CA ILE A 80 -1.70 3.29 -1.21
C ILE A 80 -2.32 3.06 -2.59
N GLU A 81 -2.15 4.03 -3.48
CA GLU A 81 -2.56 3.88 -4.87
C GLU A 81 -1.76 2.77 -5.55
N LYS A 82 -2.38 2.09 -6.51
CA LYS A 82 -1.64 1.12 -7.32
C LYS A 82 -0.54 1.86 -8.07
N VAL A 83 0.68 1.36 -7.96
CA VAL A 83 1.80 1.89 -8.74
C VAL A 83 1.61 1.47 -10.19
N SER A 84 1.84 2.39 -11.12
CA SER A 84 1.84 2.04 -12.53
C SER A 84 2.97 1.08 -12.85
N LYS A 85 2.85 0.32 -13.94
CA LYS A 85 3.95 -0.51 -14.40
C LYS A 85 5.14 0.42 -14.70
N PRO A 86 6.32 0.22 -14.08
CA PRO A 86 7.45 1.10 -14.31
C PRO A 86 7.89 1.04 -15.78
N ARG A 87 8.38 2.18 -16.27
CA ARG A 87 8.96 2.34 -17.59
C ARG A 87 10.47 2.33 -17.46
N LEU A 88 11.10 1.35 -18.11
CA LEU A 88 12.55 1.24 -18.20
C LEU A 88 13.02 1.79 -19.55
N THR A 89 13.90 2.79 -19.51
CA THR A 89 14.52 3.41 -20.69
C THR A 89 16.05 3.38 -20.55
N TYR A 90 16.74 3.59 -21.67
CA TYR A 90 18.19 3.72 -21.68
C TYR A 90 18.65 4.77 -22.69
N SER A 91 19.82 5.34 -22.44
CA SER A 91 20.55 6.23 -23.35
C SER A 91 22.03 5.82 -23.38
N CYS A 92 22.62 5.84 -24.57
CA CYS A 92 24.03 5.57 -24.77
C CYS A 92 24.79 6.89 -24.96
N ASN A 93 25.90 7.05 -24.24
CA ASN A 93 26.96 8.00 -24.53
C ASN A 93 28.18 7.24 -25.10
N GLU A 94 29.23 7.94 -25.50
CA GLU A 94 30.44 7.30 -26.06
C GLU A 94 31.13 6.33 -25.09
N THR A 95 31.10 6.65 -23.79
CA THR A 95 31.83 5.95 -22.74
C THR A 95 30.94 5.19 -21.76
N GLU A 96 29.62 5.40 -21.79
CA GLU A 96 28.72 4.88 -20.76
C GLU A 96 27.30 4.68 -21.28
N VAL A 97 26.53 3.88 -20.54
CA VAL A 97 25.10 3.69 -20.74
C VAL A 97 24.37 4.04 -19.47
N THR A 98 23.36 4.90 -19.59
CA THR A 98 22.49 5.26 -18.49
C THR A 98 21.13 4.60 -18.69
N PHE A 99 20.65 3.92 -17.67
CA PHE A 99 19.29 3.40 -17.58
C PHE A 99 18.46 4.31 -16.67
N SER A 100 17.18 4.51 -17.00
CA SER A 100 16.21 5.18 -16.12
C SER A 100 15.01 4.26 -15.91
N CYS A 101 14.58 4.10 -14.66
CA CYS A 101 13.39 3.35 -14.31
C CYS A 101 12.42 4.27 -13.56
N GLU A 102 11.33 4.64 -14.23
CA GLU A 102 10.36 5.60 -13.71
C GLU A 102 9.00 4.93 -13.51
N ALA A 103 8.35 5.23 -12.39
CA ALA A 103 6.99 4.81 -12.11
C ALA A 103 6.15 6.04 -11.72
N GLU A 104 4.93 6.10 -12.23
CA GLU A 104 3.97 7.13 -11.83
C GLU A 104 3.37 6.73 -10.48
N THR A 105 3.79 7.41 -9.43
CA THR A 105 3.28 7.21 -8.07
C THR A 105 3.44 8.49 -7.25
N SER A 106 2.48 8.75 -6.36
CA SER A 106 2.56 9.81 -5.35
C SER A 106 3.40 9.41 -4.13
N GLU A 107 3.80 8.14 -4.02
CA GLU A 107 4.42 7.53 -2.82
C GLU A 107 5.89 7.15 -3.05
N THR A 108 6.67 8.07 -3.62
CA THR A 108 8.09 7.85 -3.99
C THR A 108 8.99 7.52 -2.79
N SER A 109 8.66 7.98 -1.58
CA SER A 109 9.44 7.74 -0.36
C SER A 109 9.45 6.27 0.12
N ARG A 110 8.50 5.45 -0.34
CA ARG A 110 8.41 4.02 -0.02
C ARG A 110 8.94 3.12 -1.13
N MET A 111 9.38 3.72 -2.22
CA MET A 111 9.87 3.05 -3.39
C MET A 111 11.31 2.61 -3.15
N VAL A 112 11.60 1.35 -3.46
CA VAL A 112 12.96 0.82 -3.47
C VAL A 112 13.21 0.22 -4.84
N LEU A 113 14.25 0.71 -5.50
CA LEU A 113 14.71 0.19 -6.77
C LEU A 113 15.96 -0.64 -6.55
N GLU A 114 15.98 -1.84 -7.12
CA GLU A 114 17.17 -2.69 -7.14
C GLU A 114 17.52 -3.02 -8.59
N TRP A 115 18.78 -2.79 -8.95
CA TRP A 115 19.31 -3.14 -10.26
C TRP A 115 20.02 -4.49 -10.24
N SER A 116 19.86 -5.26 -11.31
CA SER A 116 20.67 -6.45 -11.54
C SER A 116 21.06 -6.61 -13.00
N ARG A 117 22.22 -7.22 -13.24
CA ARG A 117 22.71 -7.59 -14.56
C ARG A 117 22.84 -9.10 -14.63
N ASN A 118 22.19 -9.73 -15.60
CA ASN A 118 22.21 -11.18 -15.79
C ASN A 118 21.80 -11.97 -14.51
N GLY A 119 20.93 -11.38 -13.69
CA GLY A 119 20.47 -11.95 -12.42
C GLY A 119 21.33 -11.63 -11.18
N GLU A 120 22.49 -10.99 -11.36
CA GLU A 120 23.36 -10.58 -10.24
C GLU A 120 23.06 -9.14 -9.81
N LYS A 121 22.83 -8.91 -8.52
CA LYS A 121 22.56 -7.58 -7.97
C LYS A 121 23.76 -6.66 -8.17
N LEU A 122 23.51 -5.46 -8.68
CA LEU A 122 24.50 -4.39 -8.76
C LEU A 122 24.51 -3.64 -7.43
N LYS A 123 25.70 -3.34 -6.88
CA LYS A 123 25.85 -2.62 -5.61
C LYS A 123 25.98 -1.12 -5.85
N GLY A 124 25.26 -0.30 -5.09
CA GLY A 124 25.58 1.12 -4.92
C GLY A 124 24.68 2.14 -5.64
N GLU A 125 23.54 1.72 -6.20
CA GLU A 125 22.62 2.65 -6.86
C GLU A 125 21.20 2.41 -6.34
N GLU A 126 20.80 3.20 -5.35
CA GLU A 126 19.44 3.23 -4.78
C GLU A 126 18.54 4.26 -5.48
N GLU A 127 19.01 4.82 -6.60
CA GLU A 127 18.30 5.83 -7.37
C GLU A 127 17.57 5.21 -8.57
N ASN A 128 16.66 5.98 -9.15
CA ASN A 128 15.93 5.62 -10.37
C ASN A 128 16.82 5.50 -11.62
N ARG A 129 18.13 5.75 -11.50
CA ARG A 129 19.09 5.70 -12.61
C ARG A 129 20.23 4.73 -12.28
N LEU A 130 20.67 4.01 -13.32
CA LEU A 130 21.85 3.16 -13.29
C LEU A 130 22.82 3.61 -14.37
N THR A 131 24.08 3.84 -14.03
CA THR A 131 25.10 4.20 -15.01
C THR A 131 26.17 3.13 -15.10
N VAL A 132 26.25 2.49 -16.27
CA VAL A 132 27.24 1.45 -16.55
C VAL A 132 28.34 2.04 -17.42
N GLN A 133 29.58 1.98 -16.93
CA GLN A 133 30.75 2.38 -17.71
C GLN A 133 31.10 1.34 -18.77
N GLY A 134 31.55 1.82 -19.93
CA GLY A 134 31.84 1.01 -21.11
C GLY A 134 30.60 0.59 -21.89
N ARG A 135 30.83 -0.17 -22.97
CA ARG A 135 29.76 -0.67 -23.83
C ARG A 135 29.23 -2.01 -23.30
N PRO A 136 27.94 -2.12 -22.96
CA PRO A 136 27.31 -3.40 -22.62
C PRO A 136 27.40 -4.37 -23.80
N LYS A 137 27.55 -5.65 -23.51
CA LYS A 137 27.49 -6.72 -24.51
C LYS A 137 26.04 -6.92 -24.92
N LEU A 138 25.81 -7.35 -26.15
CA LEU A 138 24.46 -7.70 -26.65
C LEU A 138 23.78 -8.79 -25.81
N SER A 139 24.58 -9.66 -25.18
CA SER A 139 24.11 -10.71 -24.27
C SER A 139 23.71 -10.20 -22.89
N ASP A 140 24.06 -8.97 -22.53
CA ASP A 140 23.73 -8.42 -21.23
C ASP A 140 22.24 -8.09 -21.14
N VAL A 141 21.63 -8.52 -20.04
CA VAL A 141 20.25 -8.21 -19.70
C VAL A 141 20.25 -7.47 -18.37
N TYR A 142 19.66 -6.28 -18.36
CA TYR A 142 19.50 -5.47 -17.16
C TYR A 142 18.06 -5.60 -16.67
N TYR A 143 17.92 -5.80 -15.38
CA TYR A 143 16.63 -5.84 -14.69
C TYR A 143 16.56 -4.72 -13.67
N ALA A 144 15.42 -4.06 -13.65
CA ALA A 144 15.01 -3.15 -12.61
C ALA A 144 13.89 -3.80 -11.80
N LEU A 145 14.13 -4.05 -10.52
CA LEU A 145 13.13 -4.54 -9.59
C LEU A 145 12.63 -3.38 -8.74
N LEU A 146 11.38 -3.02 -9.00
CA LEU A 146 10.68 -2.00 -8.24
C LEU A 146 9.86 -2.63 -7.13
N THR A 147 10.16 -2.28 -5.88
CA THR A 147 9.42 -2.75 -4.71
C THR A 147 8.89 -1.58 -3.89
N MET A 148 7.61 -1.61 -3.53
CA MET A 148 7.08 -0.74 -2.49
C MET A 148 7.23 -1.38 -1.11
N LYS A 149 7.94 -0.70 -0.21
CA LYS A 149 8.02 -1.11 1.20
C LYS A 149 6.72 -0.72 1.92
N LEU A 150 6.01 -1.73 2.43
CA LEU A 150 4.87 -1.53 3.30
C LEU A 150 5.30 -1.59 4.77
N GLU A 151 4.90 -0.60 5.56
CA GLU A 151 5.00 -0.70 7.01
C GLU A 151 3.89 -1.61 7.57
N LYS A 152 4.17 -2.26 8.70
CA LYS A 152 3.37 -3.36 9.28
C LYS A 152 1.87 -3.06 9.36
N ARG A 153 1.05 -4.10 9.11
CA ARG A 153 -0.43 -4.12 9.07
C ARG A 153 -1.08 -3.47 7.83
N LYS A 154 -0.40 -3.45 6.69
CA LYS A 154 -0.91 -2.98 5.39
C LYS A 154 -0.74 -4.11 4.36
N VAL A 155 -1.77 -4.45 3.60
CA VAL A 155 -1.73 -5.51 2.57
C VAL A 155 -1.85 -4.87 1.19
N MET A 156 -0.72 -4.73 0.51
CA MET A 156 -0.55 -4.75 -0.96
C MET A 156 0.95 -4.70 -1.29
N ILE A 157 1.61 -5.86 -1.34
CA ILE A 157 2.98 -5.93 -1.87
C ILE A 157 2.83 -6.01 -3.39
N GLN A 158 3.20 -4.94 -4.10
CA GLN A 158 3.27 -4.95 -5.56
C GLN A 158 4.74 -4.88 -5.97
N GLN A 159 5.20 -5.95 -6.61
CA GLN A 159 6.54 -6.04 -7.18
C GLN A 159 6.41 -5.98 -8.71
N PHE A 160 7.24 -5.16 -9.32
CA PHE A 160 7.33 -5.09 -10.77
C PHE A 160 8.74 -5.40 -11.23
N TYR A 161 8.82 -6.31 -12.18
CA TYR A 161 10.05 -6.66 -12.88
C TYR A 161 9.97 -6.10 -14.29
N VAL A 162 10.98 -5.31 -14.66
CA VAL A 162 11.16 -4.85 -16.04
C VAL A 162 12.55 -5.20 -16.48
N ALA A 163 12.64 -5.83 -17.64
CA ALA A 163 13.90 -6.24 -18.25
C ALA A 163 14.11 -5.46 -19.56
N ILE A 164 15.34 -5.05 -19.82
CA ILE A 164 15.71 -4.43 -21.09
C ILE A 164 17.02 -5.01 -21.61
N ARG A 165 17.09 -5.17 -22.93
CA ARG A 165 18.32 -5.41 -23.67
C ARG A 165 18.67 -4.12 -24.39
N CYS A 166 19.86 -3.59 -24.14
CA CYS A 166 20.36 -2.41 -24.84
C CYS A 166 21.53 -2.81 -25.76
N SER A 167 21.62 -2.15 -26.90
CA SER A 167 22.76 -2.24 -27.81
C SER A 167 23.17 -0.83 -28.17
N CYS A 168 24.43 -0.47 -27.88
CA CYS A 168 25.03 0.79 -28.30
C CYS A 168 25.94 0.48 -29.49
N ILE A 169 25.52 0.90 -30.69
CA ILE A 169 26.26 0.71 -31.95
C ILE A 169 27.36 1.76 -32.02
#